data_AF-A0A5J4RVW2-F1
#
_entry.id   AF-A0A5J4RVW2-F1
#
_cell.length_a   1.000
_cell.length_b   1.000
_cell.length_c   1.000
_cell.angle_alpha   90.00
_cell.angle_beta   90.00
_cell.angle_gamma   90.00
#
_symmetry.space_group_name_H-M   'P 1'
#
loop_
_entity.id
_entity.type
_entity.pdbx_description
1 polymer ?
#
loop_
_entity_poly.entity_id
_entity_poly.type
_entity_poly.pdbx_seq_one_letter_code
_entity_poly.pdbx_strand_id
1 'polypeptide(L)'
;MEKGIESLKNAVIKDCNEHGQGCFNPAGCNKESGRKCCGHAYCDKYKWIIERAEQYGKFTGKTKEEVIAKWEEKRTYWYMNFYQGCNQPEIKADSNVKILLIEDWLKQLKERYGNNPEDWKFKCPSCGNVQSGKDFIENGITDFNNKIYYNCIGRYVKGKGCDWSLGGFLQIHKTVIVKDMNIYPVFEMA
;
A
#
# COMPACT_ATOMS: atom_id res chain seq x y z
N MET A 1 -9.53 -21.43 8.64
CA MET A 1 -8.67 -21.69 7.47
C MET A 1 -7.43 -20.82 7.65
N GLU A 2 -6.24 -21.40 7.57
CA GLU A 2 -5.00 -20.62 7.64
C GLU A 2 -4.96 -19.66 6.44
N LYS A 3 -4.67 -18.39 6.71
CA LYS A 3 -4.61 -17.32 5.70
C LYS A 3 -3.25 -17.35 5.02
N GLY A 4 -3.20 -17.32 3.69
CA GLY A 4 -1.96 -17.36 2.91
C GLY A 4 -2.17 -17.69 1.44
N ILE A 5 -1.10 -18.10 0.77
CA ILE A 5 -1.11 -18.38 -0.68
C ILE A 5 -2.14 -19.44 -1.07
N GLU A 6 -2.35 -20.45 -0.22
CA GLU A 6 -3.30 -21.53 -0.48
C GLU A 6 -4.75 -21.06 -0.29
N SER A 7 -5.06 -20.25 0.73
CA SER A 7 -6.40 -19.67 0.89
C SER A 7 -6.74 -18.70 -0.25
N LEU A 8 -5.77 -17.93 -0.73
CA LEU A 8 -5.91 -17.09 -1.92
C LEU A 8 -6.20 -17.93 -3.15
N LYS A 9 -5.39 -18.97 -3.40
CA LYS A 9 -5.56 -19.88 -4.55
C LYS A 9 -6.94 -20.52 -4.55
N ASN A 10 -7.40 -21.01 -3.40
CA ASN A 10 -8.73 -21.61 -3.26
C ASN A 10 -9.86 -20.61 -3.54
N ALA A 11 -9.72 -19.35 -3.11
CA ALA A 11 -10.69 -18.30 -3.45
C ALA A 11 -10.73 -18.01 -4.96
N VAL A 12 -9.57 -18.00 -5.63
CA VAL A 12 -9.50 -17.81 -7.09
C VAL A 12 -10.11 -18.99 -7.84
N ILE A 13 -9.79 -20.22 -7.44
CA ILE A 13 -10.35 -21.44 -8.05
C ILE A 13 -11.86 -21.45 -7.91
N LYS A 14 -12.38 -21.12 -6.73
CA LYS A 14 -13.82 -21.03 -6.49
C LYS A 14 -14.50 -20.07 -7.47
N ASP A 15 -14.02 -18.82 -7.57
CA ASP A 15 -14.59 -17.83 -8.48
C ASP A 15 -14.42 -18.24 -9.96
N CYS A 16 -13.29 -18.88 -10.30
CA CYS A 16 -13.05 -19.39 -11.65
C CYS A 16 -14.04 -20.48 -12.03
N ASN A 17 -14.45 -21.33 -11.08
CA ASN A 17 -15.45 -22.38 -11.29
C ASN A 17 -16.88 -21.81 -11.33
N GLU A 18 -17.23 -20.91 -10.42
CA GLU A 18 -18.60 -20.39 -10.27
C GLU A 18 -18.94 -19.30 -11.29
N HIS A 19 -17.96 -18.49 -11.70
CA HIS A 19 -18.16 -17.30 -12.53
C HIS A 19 -17.25 -17.26 -13.77
N GLY A 20 -16.40 -18.28 -13.94
CA GLY A 20 -15.54 -18.46 -15.11
C GLY A 20 -15.87 -19.74 -15.87
N GLN A 21 -14.84 -20.36 -16.43
CA GLN A 21 -14.94 -21.61 -17.19
C GLN A 21 -14.25 -22.79 -16.47
N GLY A 22 -13.94 -22.65 -15.16
CA GLY A 22 -13.18 -23.64 -14.40
C GLY A 22 -11.78 -23.92 -14.97
N CYS A 23 -11.19 -22.94 -15.65
CA CYS A 23 -9.94 -23.04 -16.39
C CYS A 23 -8.72 -22.51 -15.60
N PHE A 24 -8.72 -22.67 -14.27
CA PHE A 24 -7.71 -22.05 -13.42
C PHE A 24 -6.29 -22.43 -13.87
N ASN A 25 -5.45 -21.43 -14.10
CA ASN A 25 -4.05 -21.60 -14.42
C ASN A 25 -3.23 -20.59 -13.60
N PRO A 26 -2.31 -21.06 -12.73
CA PRO A 26 -1.52 -20.18 -11.88
C PRO A 26 -0.55 -19.27 -12.66
N ALA A 27 -0.21 -19.62 -13.91
CA ALA A 27 0.68 -18.85 -14.79
C ALA A 27 -0.07 -17.79 -15.63
N GLY A 28 -1.36 -17.56 -15.34
CA GLY A 28 -2.23 -16.66 -16.12
C GLY A 28 -3.10 -17.38 -17.13
N CYS A 29 -4.00 -16.65 -17.78
CA CYS A 29 -4.90 -17.20 -18.78
C CYS A 29 -4.12 -17.69 -20.01
N ASN A 30 -4.37 -18.93 -20.45
CA ASN A 30 -3.69 -19.58 -21.57
C ASN A 30 -4.62 -20.04 -22.70
N LYS A 31 -5.90 -19.63 -22.69
CA LYS A 31 -6.83 -19.99 -23.78
C LYS A 31 -6.61 -19.08 -24.98
N GLU A 32 -6.38 -19.67 -26.15
CA GLU A 32 -6.06 -19.00 -27.42
C GLU A 32 -7.24 -18.22 -28.05
N SER A 33 -8.43 -18.24 -27.46
CA SER A 33 -9.55 -17.48 -28.01
C SER A 33 -9.35 -15.99 -27.76
N GLY A 34 -9.53 -15.14 -28.77
CA GLY A 34 -9.59 -13.67 -28.66
C GLY A 34 -10.70 -13.11 -27.73
N ARG A 35 -11.27 -13.92 -26.84
CA ARG A 35 -12.12 -13.59 -25.71
C ARG A 35 -11.48 -14.14 -24.42
N LYS A 36 -11.43 -13.34 -23.36
CA LYS A 36 -10.92 -13.75 -22.03
C LYS A 36 -11.62 -15.04 -21.57
N CYS A 37 -10.88 -16.01 -21.01
CA CYS A 37 -11.45 -17.27 -20.48
C CYS A 37 -12.51 -17.04 -19.37
N CYS A 38 -12.51 -15.87 -18.73
CA CYS A 38 -13.51 -15.47 -17.76
C CYS A 38 -13.68 -13.94 -17.78
N GLY A 39 -14.85 -13.43 -17.40
CA GLY A 39 -15.16 -11.99 -17.44
C GLY A 39 -14.22 -11.12 -16.60
N HIS A 40 -13.69 -11.67 -15.51
CA HIS A 40 -12.84 -10.96 -14.55
C HIS A 40 -11.35 -11.31 -14.60
N ALA A 41 -10.90 -12.14 -15.55
CA ALA A 41 -9.48 -12.53 -15.69
C ALA A 41 -8.85 -13.08 -14.38
N TYR A 42 -9.54 -13.99 -13.68
CA TYR A 42 -9.14 -14.54 -12.38
C TYR A 42 -7.72 -15.13 -12.36
N CYS A 43 -7.33 -15.88 -13.41
CA CYS A 43 -6.00 -16.46 -13.54
C CYS A 43 -4.92 -15.38 -13.63
N ASP A 44 -5.16 -14.34 -14.42
CA ASP A 44 -4.23 -13.20 -14.57
C ASP A 44 -4.13 -12.41 -13.27
N LYS A 45 -5.24 -12.29 -12.54
CA LYS A 45 -5.22 -11.67 -11.21
C LYS A 45 -4.35 -12.46 -10.24
N TYR A 46 -4.51 -13.78 -10.18
CA TYR A 46 -3.68 -14.62 -9.31
C TYR A 46 -2.20 -14.48 -9.66
N LYS A 47 -1.85 -14.64 -10.95
CA LYS A 47 -0.49 -14.42 -11.44
C LYS A 47 0.06 -13.06 -11.00
N TRP A 48 -0.69 -11.99 -11.23
CA TRP A 48 -0.31 -10.63 -10.83
C TRP A 48 -0.03 -10.55 -9.32
N ILE A 49 -0.85 -11.19 -8.48
CA ILE A 49 -0.62 -11.18 -7.02
C ILE A 49 0.67 -11.91 -6.67
N ILE A 50 0.94 -13.08 -7.27
CA ILE A 50 2.16 -13.86 -7.03
C ILE A 50 3.40 -13.08 -7.46
N GLU A 51 3.41 -12.53 -8.68
CA GLU A 51 4.53 -11.74 -9.20
C GLU A 51 4.75 -10.46 -8.38
N ARG A 52 3.67 -9.81 -7.94
CA ARG A 52 3.76 -8.64 -7.05
C ARG A 52 4.35 -9.03 -5.70
N ALA A 53 3.91 -10.14 -5.10
CA ALA A 53 4.48 -10.63 -3.86
C ALA A 53 5.96 -11.01 -4.00
N GLU A 54 6.38 -11.55 -5.15
CA GLU A 54 7.80 -11.81 -5.45
C GLU A 54 8.64 -10.53 -5.52
N GLN A 55 8.12 -9.47 -6.15
CA GLN A 55 8.78 -8.17 -6.16
C GLN A 55 8.98 -7.64 -4.73
N TYR A 56 7.93 -7.67 -3.91
CA TYR A 56 8.01 -7.25 -2.51
C TYR A 56 8.92 -8.15 -1.68
N GLY A 57 8.90 -9.47 -1.91
CA GLY A 57 9.79 -10.41 -1.26
C GLY A 57 11.26 -10.07 -1.50
N LYS A 58 11.64 -9.81 -2.75
CA LYS A 58 12.99 -9.33 -3.09
C LYS A 58 13.32 -8.01 -2.41
N PHE A 59 12.37 -7.07 -2.40
CA PHE A 59 12.55 -5.75 -1.81
C PHE A 59 12.73 -5.79 -0.28
N THR A 60 12.04 -6.70 0.42
CA THR A 60 12.10 -6.83 1.89
C THR A 60 13.04 -7.93 2.38
N GLY A 61 13.69 -8.68 1.49
CA GLY A 61 14.47 -9.86 1.86
C GLY A 61 13.62 -11.01 2.44
N LYS A 62 12.40 -11.17 1.94
CA LYS A 62 11.41 -12.18 2.37
C LYS A 62 10.97 -13.07 1.20
N THR A 63 10.33 -14.18 1.51
CA THR A 63 9.66 -15.02 0.51
C THR A 63 8.32 -14.42 0.10
N LYS A 64 7.83 -14.78 -1.09
CA LYS A 64 6.49 -14.37 -1.54
C LYS A 64 5.38 -14.97 -0.66
N GLU A 65 5.61 -16.15 -0.10
CA GLU A 65 4.69 -16.83 0.82
C GLU A 65 4.52 -16.02 2.11
N GLU A 66 5.61 -15.53 2.71
CA GLU A 66 5.57 -14.64 3.87
C GLU A 66 4.84 -13.33 3.55
N VAL A 67 5.11 -12.72 2.39
CA VAL A 67 4.45 -11.49 1.94
C VAL A 67 2.94 -11.70 1.78
N ILE A 68 2.53 -12.77 1.08
CA ILE A 68 1.11 -13.07 0.87
C ILE A 68 0.43 -13.38 2.19
N ALA A 69 1.05 -14.16 3.08
CA ALA A 69 0.50 -14.44 4.40
C ALA A 69 0.19 -13.13 5.15
N LYS A 70 1.13 -12.17 5.14
CA LYS A 70 0.91 -10.86 5.75
C LYS A 70 -0.17 -10.03 5.08
N TRP A 71 -0.25 -10.04 3.76
CA TRP A 71 -1.33 -9.36 3.05
C TRP A 71 -2.71 -9.99 3.33
N GLU A 72 -2.78 -11.31 3.38
CA GLU A 72 -4.01 -12.05 3.65
C GLU A 72 -4.55 -11.81 5.07
N GLU A 73 -3.67 -11.60 6.07
CA GLU A 73 -4.09 -11.18 7.43
C GLU A 73 -5.03 -9.96 7.37
N LYS A 74 -4.69 -8.97 6.53
CA LYS A 74 -5.47 -7.74 6.33
C LYS A 74 -6.62 -7.86 5.33
N ARG A 75 -6.65 -8.91 4.50
CA ARG A 75 -7.74 -9.12 3.56
C ARG A 75 -9.02 -9.52 4.31
N THR A 76 -10.00 -8.62 4.30
CA THR A 76 -11.33 -8.80 4.90
C THR A 76 -12.46 -8.81 3.87
N TYR A 77 -12.14 -8.58 2.60
CA TYR A 77 -13.09 -8.52 1.49
C TYR A 77 -12.52 -9.23 0.25
N TRP A 78 -13.28 -9.17 -0.85
CA TRP A 78 -12.97 -9.89 -2.08
C TRP A 78 -11.56 -9.57 -2.61
N TYR A 79 -10.81 -10.61 -2.96
CA TYR A 79 -9.39 -10.49 -3.34
C TYR A 79 -9.19 -9.66 -4.60
N MET A 80 -10.13 -9.67 -5.55
CA MET A 80 -10.05 -8.83 -6.75
C MET A 80 -9.99 -7.34 -6.42
N ASN A 81 -10.66 -6.92 -5.34
CA ASN A 81 -10.66 -5.53 -4.88
C ASN A 81 -9.52 -5.28 -3.88
N PHE A 82 -9.18 -6.26 -3.04
CA PHE A 82 -8.13 -6.07 -2.04
C PHE A 82 -6.77 -5.94 -2.71
N TYR A 83 -6.51 -6.82 -3.66
CA TYR A 83 -5.32 -6.78 -4.47
C TYR A 83 -5.54 -5.80 -5.61
N GLN A 84 -4.86 -4.67 -5.60
CA GLN A 84 -4.92 -3.68 -6.67
C GLN A 84 -3.69 -2.80 -6.62
N GLY A 85 -3.31 -2.18 -7.75
CA GLY A 85 -2.07 -1.41 -7.83
C GLY A 85 -1.99 -0.26 -6.83
N CYS A 86 -3.12 0.26 -6.35
CA CYS A 86 -3.12 1.32 -5.35
C CYS A 86 -2.82 0.79 -3.93
N ASN A 87 -3.21 -0.46 -3.62
CA ASN A 87 -2.92 -1.12 -2.34
C ASN A 87 -1.56 -1.85 -2.34
N GLN A 88 -1.13 -2.36 -3.50
CA GLN A 88 0.18 -3.01 -3.72
C GLN A 88 0.86 -2.40 -4.95
N PRO A 89 1.37 -1.16 -4.86
CA PRO A 89 2.02 -0.47 -5.98
C PRO A 89 3.24 -1.23 -6.50
N GLU A 90 3.61 -0.95 -7.75
CA GLU A 90 4.72 -1.64 -8.38
C GLU A 90 6.04 -1.05 -7.93
N ILE A 91 6.99 -1.93 -7.63
CA ILE A 91 8.36 -1.52 -7.30
C ILE A 91 9.11 -1.37 -8.63
N LYS A 92 9.07 -0.16 -9.18
CA LYS A 92 9.76 0.21 -10.42
C LYS A 92 10.38 1.60 -10.33
N ALA A 93 11.51 1.80 -11.01
CA ALA A 93 12.29 3.04 -10.93
C ALA A 93 11.55 4.26 -11.51
N ASP A 94 10.72 4.05 -12.54
CA ASP A 94 9.91 5.05 -13.24
C ASP A 94 8.50 5.23 -12.63
N SER A 95 8.29 4.80 -11.38
CA SER A 95 7.01 4.92 -10.69
C SER A 95 6.72 6.36 -10.25
N ASN A 96 5.46 6.79 -10.40
CA ASN A 96 4.97 8.03 -9.77
C ASN A 96 4.81 7.92 -8.24
N VAL A 97 4.98 6.72 -7.68
CA VAL A 97 4.94 6.44 -6.25
C VAL A 97 6.30 5.93 -5.80
N LYS A 98 6.94 6.68 -4.91
CA LYS A 98 8.18 6.28 -4.24
C LYS A 98 7.89 5.23 -3.18
N ILE A 99 8.59 4.09 -3.24
CA ILE A 99 8.46 2.98 -2.30
C ILE A 99 9.75 2.89 -1.49
N LEU A 100 9.65 2.92 -0.16
CA LEU A 100 10.80 2.86 0.74
C LEU A 100 10.60 1.77 1.79
N LEU A 101 11.68 1.12 2.23
CA LEU A 101 11.67 0.39 3.49
C LEU A 101 11.55 1.38 4.66
N ILE A 102 10.90 0.96 5.75
CA ILE A 102 10.74 1.82 6.93
C ILE A 102 12.09 2.28 7.48
N GLU A 103 13.11 1.43 7.46
CA GLU A 103 14.46 1.74 7.93
C GLU A 103 15.10 2.84 7.08
N ASP A 104 14.98 2.76 5.75
CA ASP A 104 15.50 3.77 4.83
C ASP A 104 14.75 5.09 4.94
N TRP A 105 13.43 5.03 5.16
CA TRP A 105 12.61 6.21 5.38
C TRP A 105 12.98 6.91 6.70
N LEU A 106 13.17 6.16 7.79
CA LEU A 106 13.63 6.70 9.07
C LEU A 106 15.05 7.26 8.98
N LYS A 107 15.94 6.61 8.23
CA LYS A 107 17.29 7.10 7.96
C LYS A 107 17.24 8.45 7.23
N GLN A 108 16.47 8.55 6.15
CA GLN A 108 16.27 9.79 5.40
C GLN A 108 15.70 10.93 6.28
N LEU A 109 14.75 10.64 7.17
CA LEU A 109 14.22 11.63 8.11
C LEU A 109 15.29 12.16 9.07
N LYS A 110 16.08 11.25 9.65
CA LYS A 110 17.16 11.61 10.58
C LYS A 110 18.27 12.41 9.90
N GLU A 111 18.65 12.03 8.70
CA GLU A 111 19.64 12.77 7.90
C GLU A 111 19.15 14.17 7.54
N ARG A 112 17.85 14.34 7.28
CA ARG A 112 17.28 15.60 6.80
C ARG A 112 16.90 16.57 7.92
N TYR A 113 16.36 16.06 9.03
CA TYR A 113 15.77 16.88 10.09
C TYR A 113 16.33 16.58 11.49
N GLY A 114 17.24 15.62 11.62
CA GLY A 114 17.79 15.20 12.91
C GLY A 114 16.96 14.14 13.64
N ASN A 115 17.40 13.79 14.84
CA ASN A 115 16.85 12.65 15.60
C ASN A 115 15.51 12.94 16.29
N ASN A 116 15.10 14.21 16.40
CA ASN A 116 13.88 14.62 17.08
C ASN A 116 12.68 14.54 16.12
N PRO A 117 11.69 13.65 16.34
CA PRO A 117 10.51 13.54 15.47
C PRO A 117 9.64 14.80 15.41
N GLU A 118 9.75 15.69 16.41
CA GLU A 118 9.05 16.96 16.41
C GLU A 118 9.51 17.88 15.27
N ASP A 119 10.77 17.73 14.85
CA ASP A 119 11.40 18.52 13.79
C ASP A 119 11.15 17.95 12.39
N TRP A 120 10.62 16.73 12.28
CA TRP A 120 10.37 16.06 11.00
C TRP A 120 9.24 16.75 10.23
N LYS A 121 9.47 17.04 8.95
CA LYS A 121 8.53 17.81 8.11
C LYS A 121 7.96 16.99 6.96
N PHE A 122 6.65 17.13 6.76
CA PHE A 122 5.91 16.44 5.72
C PHE A 122 5.03 17.40 4.93
N LYS A 123 4.81 17.11 3.64
CA LYS A 123 3.99 17.92 2.73
C LYS A 123 2.67 17.22 2.44
N CYS A 124 1.56 17.88 2.73
CA CYS A 124 0.23 17.40 2.38
C CYS A 124 0.09 17.30 0.84
N PRO A 125 -0.30 16.13 0.29
CA PRO A 125 -0.44 15.95 -1.16
C PRO A 125 -1.67 16.66 -1.74
N SER A 126 -2.64 17.05 -0.89
CA SER A 126 -3.87 17.72 -1.33
C SER A 126 -3.69 19.24 -1.43
N CYS A 127 -3.30 19.90 -0.32
CA CYS A 127 -3.18 21.36 -0.28
C CYS A 127 -1.73 21.89 -0.29
N GLY A 128 -0.73 21.02 -0.23
CA GLY A 128 0.68 21.42 -0.22
C GLY A 128 1.21 21.96 1.12
N ASN A 129 0.38 22.02 2.18
CA ASN A 129 0.81 22.47 3.51
C ASN A 129 1.99 21.63 4.01
N VAL A 130 3.05 22.30 4.44
CA VAL A 130 4.18 21.68 5.14
C VAL A 130 3.90 21.72 6.64
N GLN A 131 4.06 20.58 7.31
CA GLN A 131 3.76 20.42 8.73
C GLN A 131 4.82 19.57 9.43
N SER A 132 4.99 19.83 10.72
CA SER A 132 5.95 19.19 11.61
C SER A 132 5.29 18.69 12.90
N GLY A 133 6.00 17.88 13.69
CA GLY A 133 5.49 17.52 15.02
C GLY A 133 5.36 18.73 15.95
N LYS A 134 6.24 19.72 15.85
CA LYS A 134 6.11 21.00 16.57
C LYS A 134 4.80 21.72 16.26
N ASP A 135 4.40 21.78 14.98
CA ASP A 135 3.12 22.39 14.60
C ASP A 135 1.94 21.72 15.31
N PHE A 136 2.00 20.40 15.49
CA PHE A 136 0.95 19.65 16.20
C PHE A 136 0.99 19.93 17.71
N ILE A 137 2.16 19.89 18.33
CA ILE A 137 2.35 20.14 19.77
C ILE A 137 1.89 21.55 20.15
N GLU A 138 2.27 22.56 19.37
CA GLU A 138 1.88 23.96 19.59
C GLU A 138 0.36 24.19 19.49
N ASN A 139 -0.36 23.26 18.86
CA ASN A 139 -1.81 23.29 18.75
C ASN A 139 -2.49 22.25 19.67
N GLY A 140 -1.77 21.77 20.69
CA GLY A 140 -2.29 20.87 21.73
C GLY A 140 -2.44 19.41 21.32
N ILE A 141 -1.84 18.99 20.19
CA ILE A 141 -1.95 17.63 19.66
C ILE A 141 -0.64 16.88 19.96
N THR A 142 -0.60 16.17 21.08
CA THR A 142 0.62 15.50 21.59
C THR A 142 0.84 14.10 21.02
N ASP A 143 -0.20 13.43 20.51
CA ASP A 143 -0.14 12.12 19.85
C ASP A 143 0.13 12.23 18.33
N PHE A 144 1.07 13.10 17.96
CA PHE A 144 1.30 13.51 16.57
C PHE A 144 2.03 12.46 15.72
N ASN A 145 2.79 11.55 16.32
CA ASN A 145 3.77 10.69 15.63
C ASN A 145 3.22 9.99 14.37
N ASN A 146 2.00 9.46 14.41
CA ASN A 146 1.38 8.82 13.23
C ASN A 146 0.51 9.77 12.40
N LYS A 147 0.16 10.94 12.95
CA LYS A 147 -0.70 11.94 12.30
C LYS A 147 0.10 12.81 11.34
N ILE A 148 1.34 13.19 11.68
CA ILE A 148 2.15 14.16 10.92
C ILE A 148 2.42 13.79 9.47
N TYR A 149 2.44 12.51 9.13
CA TYR A 149 2.68 12.03 7.77
C TYR A 149 1.43 11.39 7.13
N TYR A 150 0.27 11.45 7.79
CA TYR A 150 -0.96 10.76 7.36
C TYR A 150 -2.17 11.69 7.26
N ASN A 151 -2.26 12.68 8.14
CA ASN A 151 -3.35 13.65 8.21
C ASN A 151 -2.78 15.06 8.04
N CYS A 152 -3.41 15.88 7.22
CA CYS A 152 -3.11 17.30 7.22
C CYS A 152 -3.53 17.91 8.58
N ILE A 153 -2.71 18.79 9.15
CA ILE A 153 -3.01 19.44 10.44
C ILE A 153 -4.35 20.20 10.40
N GLY A 154 -4.78 20.65 9.21
CA GLY A 154 -6.08 21.29 8.99
C GLY A 154 -7.30 20.46 9.40
N ARG A 155 -7.14 19.13 9.52
CA ARG A 155 -8.15 18.22 10.09
C ARG A 155 -8.41 18.46 11.58
N TYR A 156 -7.44 19.04 12.27
CA TYR A 156 -7.48 19.31 13.71
C TYR A 156 -7.52 20.80 14.02
N VAL A 157 -6.90 21.63 13.17
CA VAL A 157 -6.73 23.06 13.40
C VAL A 157 -7.30 23.84 12.21
N LYS A 158 -8.42 24.54 12.44
CA LYS A 158 -9.05 25.37 11.40
C LYS A 158 -8.08 26.45 10.90
N GLY A 159 -8.00 26.62 9.59
CA GLY A 159 -7.15 27.64 8.95
C GLY A 159 -5.68 27.25 8.75
N LYS A 160 -5.23 26.07 9.22
CA LYS A 160 -3.86 25.57 9.00
C LYS A 160 -3.85 24.39 8.03
N GLY A 161 -4.13 24.64 6.75
CA GLY A 161 -4.17 23.59 5.71
C GLY A 161 -5.60 23.13 5.38
N CYS A 162 -5.78 21.84 5.07
CA CYS A 162 -7.06 21.26 4.64
C CYS A 162 -7.45 20.03 5.47
N ASP A 163 -8.66 19.51 5.27
CA ASP A 163 -9.18 18.32 5.98
C ASP A 163 -8.74 16.96 5.36
N TRP A 164 -7.55 16.92 4.77
CA TRP A 164 -7.08 15.73 4.05
C TRP A 164 -6.53 14.63 4.97
N SER A 165 -6.82 13.37 4.65
CA SER A 165 -6.25 12.17 5.28
C SER A 165 -5.97 11.08 4.25
N LEU A 166 -4.89 10.31 4.42
CA LEU A 166 -4.58 9.13 3.59
C LEU A 166 -5.49 7.93 3.86
N GLY A 167 -6.42 8.02 4.81
CA GLY A 167 -7.45 7.01 5.05
C GLY A 167 -8.69 7.16 4.16
N GLY A 168 -8.73 8.22 3.34
CA GLY A 168 -9.83 8.47 2.42
C GLY A 168 -9.82 7.58 1.18
N PHE A 169 -10.89 7.68 0.38
CA PHE A 169 -11.06 6.91 -0.85
C PHE A 169 -10.06 7.28 -1.94
N LEU A 170 -9.72 8.57 -2.11
CA LEU A 170 -8.77 8.97 -3.15
C LEU A 170 -7.33 8.77 -2.64
N GLN A 171 -6.55 8.04 -3.42
CA GLN A 171 -5.16 7.75 -3.12
C GLN A 171 -4.24 8.66 -3.96
N ILE A 172 -4.03 9.89 -3.51
CA ILE A 172 -3.17 10.89 -4.19
C ILE A 172 -1.75 10.96 -3.60
N HIS A 173 -1.38 10.00 -2.75
CA HIS A 173 -0.05 9.94 -2.16
C HIS A 173 1.01 9.61 -3.21
N LYS A 174 2.21 10.16 -3.02
CA LYS A 174 3.37 9.88 -3.88
C LYS A 174 4.44 9.08 -3.18
N THR A 175 4.25 8.73 -1.92
CA THR A 175 5.18 7.89 -1.15
C THR A 175 4.42 6.83 -0.37
N VAL A 176 4.95 5.62 -0.35
CA VAL A 176 4.56 4.56 0.56
C VAL A 176 5.79 4.02 1.28
N ILE A 177 5.60 3.58 2.51
CA ILE A 177 6.61 2.85 3.28
C ILE A 177 6.18 1.38 3.41
N VAL A 178 7.17 0.50 3.37
CA VAL A 178 7.01 -0.94 3.60
C VAL A 178 7.55 -1.25 5.00
N LYS A 179 6.67 -1.72 5.88
CA LYS A 179 6.99 -2.14 7.25
C LYS A 179 6.36 -3.50 7.48
N ASP A 180 7.14 -4.49 7.89
CA ASP A 180 6.65 -5.85 8.13
C ASP A 180 5.84 -6.40 6.94
N MET A 181 6.36 -6.19 5.71
CA MET A 181 5.72 -6.51 4.41
C MET A 181 4.40 -5.79 4.11
N ASN A 182 3.90 -4.99 5.06
CA ASN A 182 2.71 -4.17 4.91
C ASN A 182 3.06 -2.81 4.31
N ILE A 183 2.13 -2.29 3.51
CA ILE A 183 2.29 -1.06 2.75
C ILE A 183 1.47 0.03 3.42
N TYR A 184 2.12 1.16 3.69
CA TYR A 184 1.50 2.29 4.36
C TYR A 184 1.72 3.54 3.52
N PRO A 185 0.65 4.21 3.05
CA PRO A 185 0.81 5.49 2.38
C PRO A 185 1.24 6.55 3.40
N VAL A 186 2.16 7.41 2.98
CA VAL A 186 2.65 8.54 3.78
C VAL A 186 2.75 9.80 2.92
N PHE A 187 2.71 10.95 3.56
CA PHE A 187 3.07 12.23 2.95
C PHE A 187 4.56 12.23 2.57
N GLU A 188 4.89 12.99 1.54
CA GLU A 188 6.29 13.20 1.15
C GLU A 188 7.01 14.01 2.24
N MET A 189 8.29 13.71 2.47
CA MET A 189 9.14 14.57 3.29
C MET A 189 9.30 15.93 2.60
N ALA A 190 9.08 17.04 3.31
CA ALA A 190 9.13 18.40 2.74
C ALA A 190 10.57 18.86 2.41
#